data_AF-A0A0M0SW64-F1
#
_entry.id   AF-A0A0M0SW64-F1
#
_cell.length_a   1.000
_cell.length_b   1.000
_cell.length_c   1.000
_cell.angle_alpha   90.00
_cell.angle_beta   90.00
_cell.angle_gamma   90.00
#
_symmetry.space_group_name_H-M   'P 1'
#
loop_
_entity.id
_entity.type
_entity.pdbx_description
1 polymer ?
#
loop_
_entity_poly.entity_id
_entity_poly.type
_entity_poly.pdbx_seq_one_letter_code
_entity_poly.pdbx_strand_id
1 'polypeptide(L)'
;MHSTYSDQQLKEHIQFALDGNITHEELADWCYRYMTDVYHNDHYYIATDGRGSYPLGKQAAEVVNDIDAQWDLYLANSYSLNELQTIDLATICLPREWLEKWLQSF
;
A
#
# COMPACT_ATOMS: atom_id res chain seq x y z
N MET A 1 6.89 -17.87 -2.87
CA MET A 1 7.98 -17.03 -2.36
C MET A 1 7.38 -16.24 -1.22
N HIS A 2 7.80 -16.44 0.04
CA HIS A 2 7.30 -15.61 1.14
C HIS A 2 7.91 -14.22 0.95
N SER A 3 7.11 -13.25 0.52
CA SER A 3 7.53 -11.85 0.48
C SER A 3 7.91 -11.46 1.90
N THR A 4 9.17 -11.12 2.13
CA THR A 4 9.56 -10.51 3.40
C THR A 4 9.07 -9.06 3.34
N TYR A 5 8.21 -8.67 4.28
CA TYR A 5 7.72 -7.31 4.43
C TYR A 5 8.46 -6.62 5.59
N SER A 6 8.76 -5.33 5.44
CA SER A 6 9.42 -4.52 6.46
C SER A 6 9.14 -3.04 6.25
N ASP A 7 9.26 -2.26 7.32
CA ASP A 7 9.07 -0.80 7.27
C ASP A 7 10.01 -0.14 6.26
N GLN A 8 11.25 -0.66 6.14
CA GLN A 8 12.23 -0.15 5.18
C GLN A 8 11.76 -0.35 3.73
N GLN A 9 11.18 -1.50 3.40
CA GLN A 9 10.65 -1.75 2.05
C GLN A 9 9.48 -0.85 1.73
N LEU A 10 8.60 -0.58 2.70
CA LEU A 10 7.51 0.38 2.50
C LEU A 10 8.07 1.79 2.22
N LYS A 11 9.08 2.24 2.98
CA LYS A 11 9.75 3.53 2.73
C LYS A 11 10.36 3.60 1.34
N GLU A 12 11.05 2.54 0.92
CA GLU A 12 11.65 2.44 -0.41
C GLU A 12 10.59 2.48 -1.51
N HIS A 13 9.48 1.76 -1.37
CA HIS A 13 8.40 1.81 -2.36
C HIS A 13 7.73 3.18 -2.44
N ILE A 14 7.45 3.83 -1.31
CA ILE A 14 6.91 5.19 -1.32
C ILE A 14 7.90 6.17 -1.98
N GLN A 15 9.19 6.07 -1.67
CA GLN A 15 10.22 6.90 -2.28
C GLN A 15 10.36 6.63 -3.80
N PHE A 16 10.33 5.37 -4.22
CA PHE A 16 10.37 5.01 -5.64
C PHE A 16 9.14 5.52 -6.39
N ALA A 17 7.96 5.52 -5.79
CA ALA A 17 6.77 6.11 -6.39
C ALA A 17 6.92 7.64 -6.52
N LEU A 18 7.45 8.32 -5.48
CA LEU A 18 7.74 9.77 -5.52
C LEU A 18 8.75 10.15 -6.61
N ASP A 19 9.75 9.31 -6.83
CA ASP A 19 10.80 9.53 -7.83
C ASP A 19 10.36 9.08 -9.24
N GLY A 20 9.19 8.45 -9.38
CA GLY A 20 8.69 7.90 -10.65
C GLY A 20 9.41 6.65 -11.12
N ASN A 21 10.10 5.94 -10.21
CA ASN A 21 10.79 4.68 -10.50
C ASN A 21 9.83 3.46 -10.51
N ILE A 22 8.72 3.56 -9.79
CA ILE A 22 7.58 2.65 -9.85
C ILE A 22 6.30 3.45 -10.04
N THR A 23 5.25 2.83 -10.54
CA THR A 23 3.93 3.45 -10.66
C THR A 23 3.24 3.51 -9.30
N HIS A 24 2.25 4.39 -9.17
CA HIS A 24 1.47 4.46 -7.93
C HIS A 24 0.56 3.22 -7.79
N GLU A 25 0.18 2.59 -8.91
CA GLU A 25 -0.47 1.28 -8.93
C GLU A 25 0.44 0.18 -8.34
N GLU A 26 1.73 0.14 -8.71
CA GLU A 26 2.69 -0.84 -8.16
C GLU A 26 2.87 -0.67 -6.64
N LEU A 27 2.86 0.57 -6.15
CA LEU A 27 2.85 0.87 -4.71
C LEU A 27 1.56 0.36 -4.04
N ALA A 28 0.40 0.61 -4.65
CA ALA A 28 -0.89 0.17 -4.14
C ALA A 28 -1.00 -1.36 -4.13
N ASP A 29 -0.58 -2.05 -5.19
CA ASP A 29 -0.54 -3.51 -5.29
C ASP A 29 0.38 -4.13 -4.22
N TRP A 30 1.53 -3.51 -3.94
CA TRP A 30 2.39 -3.97 -2.84
C TRP A 30 1.68 -3.89 -1.49
N CYS A 31 0.95 -2.79 -1.23
CA CYS A 31 0.16 -2.58 -0.02
C CYS A 31 -0.99 -3.59 0.09
N TYR A 32 -1.73 -3.80 -1.00
CA TYR A 32 -2.79 -4.80 -1.10
C TYR A 32 -2.27 -6.23 -0.82
N ARG A 33 -1.11 -6.59 -1.35
CA ARG A 33 -0.48 -7.91 -1.13
C ARG A 33 -0.06 -8.10 0.31
N TYR A 34 0.49 -7.06 0.97
CA TYR A 34 0.75 -7.11 2.40
C TYR A 34 -0.53 -7.38 3.19
N MET A 35 -1.59 -6.62 2.91
CA MET A 35 -2.87 -6.78 3.61
C MET A 35 -3.46 -8.17 3.39
N THR A 36 -3.46 -8.65 2.15
CA THR A 36 -3.91 -9.99 1.81
C THR A 36 -3.08 -11.05 2.54
N ASP A 37 -1.76 -10.93 2.58
CA ASP A 37 -0.87 -11.86 3.29
C ASP A 37 -1.15 -11.84 4.80
N VAL A 38 -1.31 -10.66 5.40
CA VAL A 38 -1.61 -10.53 6.83
C VAL A 38 -2.95 -11.13 7.21
N TYR A 39 -4.00 -10.91 6.41
CA TYR A 39 -5.35 -11.39 6.72
C TYR A 39 -5.59 -12.85 6.35
N HIS A 40 -4.90 -13.37 5.31
CA HIS A 40 -5.13 -14.73 4.82
C HIS A 40 -4.09 -15.73 5.32
N ASN A 41 -2.90 -15.27 5.74
CA ASN A 41 -1.93 -16.12 6.43
C ASN A 41 -2.01 -15.88 7.93
N ASP A 42 -1.55 -16.85 8.73
CA ASP A 42 -1.71 -16.88 10.20
C ASP A 42 -1.17 -15.63 10.93
N HIS A 43 -0.54 -14.67 10.25
CA HIS A 43 -0.07 -13.40 10.80
C HIS A 43 -1.14 -12.66 11.62
N TYR A 44 -2.38 -12.55 11.14
CA TYR A 44 -3.45 -11.92 11.92
C TYR A 44 -3.75 -12.70 13.22
N TYR A 45 -3.86 -14.02 13.16
CA TYR A 45 -4.14 -14.86 14.32
C TYR A 45 -2.98 -14.89 15.32
N ILE A 46 -1.75 -14.97 14.82
CA ILE A 46 -0.50 -15.00 15.60
C ILE A 46 -0.21 -13.64 16.25
N ALA A 47 -0.53 -12.53 15.57
CA ALA A 47 -0.35 -11.20 16.14
C ALA A 47 -1.42 -10.87 17.19
N THR A 48 -2.64 -11.37 17.04
CA THR A 48 -3.76 -11.09 17.96
C THR A 48 -3.82 -12.02 19.16
N ASP A 49 -3.25 -13.23 19.09
CA ASP A 49 -3.14 -14.16 20.23
C ASP A 49 -1.85 -13.99 21.06
N GLY A 50 -1.00 -13.03 20.68
CA GLY A 50 0.24 -12.67 21.37
C GLY A 50 1.43 -13.58 21.08
N ARG A 51 1.33 -14.52 20.12
CA ARG A 51 2.41 -15.46 19.77
C ARG A 51 3.35 -14.94 18.68
N GLY A 52 3.10 -13.76 18.13
CA GLY A 52 4.01 -13.08 17.23
C GLY A 52 3.61 -11.64 16.96
N SER A 53 4.14 -11.08 15.89
CA SER A 53 3.94 -9.70 15.49
C SER A 53 3.60 -9.62 14.01
N TYR A 54 2.95 -8.53 13.63
CA TYR A 54 2.88 -8.14 12.22
C TYR A 54 4.30 -7.92 11.67
N PRO A 55 4.51 -8.14 10.36
CA PRO A 55 5.81 -7.88 9.73
C PRO A 55 6.19 -6.39 9.79
N LEU A 56 5.20 -5.50 9.73
CA LEU A 56 5.37 -4.06 9.83
C LEU A 56 5.15 -3.56 11.25
N GLY A 57 5.85 -2.48 11.60
CA GLY A 57 5.52 -1.66 12.77
C GLY A 57 4.10 -1.11 12.68
N LYS A 58 3.51 -0.74 13.83
CA LYS A 58 2.11 -0.29 13.89
C LYS A 58 1.83 0.89 12.95
N GLN A 59 2.68 1.92 12.95
CA GLN A 59 2.51 3.09 12.09
C GLN A 59 2.68 2.74 10.60
N ALA A 60 3.65 1.89 10.27
CA ALA A 60 3.84 1.42 8.90
C ALA A 60 2.63 0.62 8.39
N ALA A 61 2.05 -0.24 9.24
CA ALA A 61 0.82 -0.98 8.92
C ALA A 61 -0.39 -0.05 8.72
N GLU A 62 -0.50 1.03 9.52
CA GLU A 62 -1.53 2.06 9.32
C GLU A 62 -1.35 2.78 7.98
N VAL A 63 -0.12 3.10 7.58
CA VAL A 63 0.18 3.69 6.26
C VAL A 63 -0.16 2.74 5.12
N VAL A 64 0.16 1.45 5.23
CA VAL A 64 -0.23 0.46 4.21
C VAL A 64 -1.74 0.42 4.02
N ASN A 65 -2.50 0.41 5.12
CA ASN A 65 -3.97 0.45 5.08
C ASN A 65 -4.48 1.73 4.39
N ASP A 66 -3.89 2.89 4.72
CA ASP A 66 -4.29 4.15 4.10
C ASP A 66 -3.96 4.17 2.60
N ILE A 67 -2.79 3.69 2.17
CA ILE A 67 -2.44 3.61 0.73
C ILE A 67 -3.44 2.72 -0.03
N ASP A 68 -3.70 1.51 0.48
CA ASP A 68 -4.64 0.55 -0.11
C ASP A 68 -6.05 1.16 -0.25
N ALA A 69 -6.58 1.75 0.83
CA ALA A 69 -7.90 2.37 0.82
C ALA A 69 -7.98 3.62 -0.07
N GLN A 70 -6.95 4.48 -0.02
CA GLN A 70 -6.94 5.74 -0.78
C GLN A 70 -6.78 5.52 -2.27
N TRP A 71 -6.11 4.44 -2.70
CA TRP A 71 -6.05 4.07 -4.11
C TRP A 71 -7.45 3.86 -4.69
N ASP A 72 -8.24 2.96 -4.08
CA ASP A 72 -9.60 2.67 -4.53
C ASP A 72 -10.52 3.90 -4.43
N LEU A 73 -10.44 4.64 -3.32
CA LEU A 73 -11.21 5.87 -3.14
C LEU A 73 -10.87 6.94 -4.18
N TYR A 74 -9.59 7.11 -4.50
CA TYR A 74 -9.16 8.09 -5.50
C TYR A 74 -9.70 7.71 -6.89
N LEU A 75 -9.57 6.44 -7.28
CA LEU A 75 -10.09 5.94 -8.55
C LEU A 75 -11.61 6.14 -8.66
N ALA A 76 -12.36 5.72 -7.65
CA ALA A 76 -13.81 5.80 -7.64
C ALA A 76 -14.34 7.25 -7.64
N ASN A 77 -13.60 8.20 -7.08
CA ASN A 77 -13.98 9.61 -7.04
C ASN A 77 -13.50 10.42 -8.26
N SER A 78 -12.48 9.95 -8.97
CA SER A 78 -11.86 10.70 -10.06
C SER A 78 -12.29 10.23 -11.45
N TYR A 79 -12.70 8.96 -11.57
CA TYR A 79 -13.04 8.35 -12.86
C TYR A 79 -14.41 7.67 -12.82
N SER A 80 -15.12 7.74 -13.93
CA SER A 80 -16.34 6.94 -14.13
C SER A 80 -16.01 5.47 -14.35
N LEU A 81 -17.00 4.59 -14.15
CA LEU A 81 -16.86 3.15 -14.41
C LEU A 81 -16.39 2.84 -15.85
N ASN A 82 -16.88 3.59 -16.84
CA ASN A 82 -16.51 3.37 -18.23
C ASN A 82 -15.04 3.75 -18.49
N GLU A 83 -14.54 4.80 -17.85
CA GLU A 83 -13.13 5.19 -17.93
C GLU A 83 -12.25 4.13 -17.26
N LEU A 84 -12.63 3.67 -16.07
CA LEU A 84 -11.89 2.63 -15.32
C LEU A 84 -11.77 1.30 -16.08
N GLN A 85 -12.69 0.97 -16.97
CA GLN A 85 -12.61 -0.25 -17.79
C GLN A 85 -11.57 -0.18 -18.91
N THR A 86 -11.07 1.01 -19.25
CA THR A 86 -10.21 1.22 -20.42
C THR A 86 -8.92 1.96 -20.12
N ILE A 87 -8.86 2.69 -19.00
CA ILE A 87 -7.69 3.43 -18.56
C ILE A 87 -6.55 2.49 -18.16
N ASP A 88 -5.33 2.89 -18.49
CA ASP A 88 -4.13 2.25 -17.98
C ASP A 88 -3.84 2.76 -16.56
N LEU A 89 -4.10 1.93 -15.55
CA LEU A 89 -3.96 2.29 -14.14
C LEU A 89 -2.52 2.69 -13.77
N ALA A 90 -1.52 2.14 -14.47
CA ALA A 90 -0.12 2.49 -14.30
C ALA A 90 0.18 3.97 -14.61
N THR A 91 -0.70 4.65 -15.35
CA THR A 91 -0.56 6.08 -15.69
C THR A 91 -1.16 7.02 -14.64
N ILE A 92 -1.90 6.49 -13.66
CA ILE A 92 -2.58 7.28 -12.64
C ILE A 92 -1.63 7.57 -11.48
N CYS A 93 -1.54 8.84 -11.10
CA CYS A 93 -0.75 9.29 -9.96
C CYS A 93 -1.67 9.82 -8.85
N LEU A 94 -1.58 9.24 -7.66
CA LEU A 94 -2.09 9.82 -6.43
C LEU A 94 -1.44 11.20 -6.15
N PRO A 95 -2.11 12.07 -5.38
CA PRO A 95 -1.54 13.36 -4.96
C PRO A 95 -0.18 13.18 -4.29
N ARG A 96 0.84 13.90 -4.78
CA ARG A 96 2.22 13.81 -4.29
C ARG A 96 2.31 14.09 -2.79
N GLU A 97 1.54 15.06 -2.28
CA GLU A 97 1.53 15.38 -0.86
C GLU A 97 1.10 14.22 0.05
N TRP A 98 0.32 13.26 -0.46
CA TRP A 98 -0.08 12.08 0.31
C TRP A 98 1.10 11.16 0.52
N LEU A 99 1.89 10.90 -0.52
CA LEU A 99 3.09 10.07 -0.45
C LEU A 99 4.15 10.69 0.47
N GLU A 100 4.36 12.01 0.36
CA GLU A 100 5.29 12.73 1.24
C GLU A 100 4.85 12.65 2.71
N LYS A 101 3.54 12.78 2.97
CA LYS A 101 2.97 12.63 4.32
C LYS A 101 3.11 11.21 4.85
N TRP A 102 2.83 10.19 4.05
CA TRP A 102 3.00 8.79 4.42
C TRP A 102 4.46 8.48 4.78
N LEU A 103 5.41 8.94 3.97
CA LEU A 103 6.84 8.73 4.22
C LEU A 103 7.32 9.37 5.53
N GLN A 104 6.69 10.47 5.97
CA GLN A 104 7.00 11.14 7.23
C GLN A 104 6.27 10.55 8.45
N SER A 105 5.34 9.61 8.24
CA SER A 105 4.46 9.11 9.30
C SER A 105 5.04 7.94 10.11
N PHE A 106 6.17 7.36 9.68
CA PHE A 106 6.82 6.22 10.31
C PHE A 106 8.32 6.14 9.97
#